data_AF-A0A958GIT4-F1
#
_entry.id   AF-A0A958GIT4-F1
#
_cell.length_a   1.000
_cell.length_b   1.000
_cell.length_c   1.000
_cell.angle_alpha   90.00
_cell.angle_beta   90.00
_cell.angle_gamma   90.00
#
_symmetry.space_group_name_H-M   'P 1'
#
loop_
_entity.id
_entity.type
_entity.pdbx_description
1 polymer ?
#
loop_
_entity_poly.entity_id
_entity_poly.type
_entity_poly.pdbx_seq_one_letter_code
_entity_poly.pdbx_strand_id
1 'polypeptide(L)'
;MLPVFIFWAAREGFGLESSEAHYVVFPLLASVIFSLVGGARFGAFLGAIFVIPVVFLGSRYAFSFSVTSSSSDVILTRFNRDSEETETSVLREQIYRFLEKADHKRVRRSYQSVESHSSARDAFPNAPIVVWGKNERVGVSFQKSEFPFESVPVFLGKQARTLQVISTIPGFQVSLQPVNQTGEFLAHILKAELLEQATPDWRNSGEQLQSIEEALLSGSAIRALWTSNGHLAYPLWKLGNIALLDFGRLGMPHGELVCANRQYSAAASKLQPKDNPPLRAAIFNNKAVVSLLLATNGQRSDVERRKGIRTARELFKKADAISEKKSAWTPKRYITKVVRRNLRILKNLTSQYHKRKKAIKRKSD
;
A
#
# COMPACT_ATOMS: atom_id res chain seq x y z
N MET A 1 4.23 -39.54 21.19
CA MET A 1 3.71 -38.18 20.89
C MET A 1 4.77 -37.24 20.31
N LEU A 2 5.99 -37.18 20.86
CA LEU A 2 7.08 -36.34 20.34
C LEU A 2 7.42 -36.56 18.84
N PRO A 3 7.49 -37.80 18.31
CA PRO A 3 7.77 -38.02 16.89
C PRO A 3 6.64 -37.52 15.99
N VAL A 4 5.39 -37.62 16.47
CA VAL A 4 4.19 -37.15 15.76
C VAL A 4 4.15 -35.63 15.73
N PHE A 5 4.55 -34.96 16.82
CA PHE A 5 4.63 -33.49 16.86
C PHE A 5 5.75 -32.94 15.96
N ILE A 6 6.93 -33.56 15.97
CA ILE A 6 8.05 -33.19 15.07
C ILE A 6 7.64 -33.40 13.61
N PHE A 7 7.00 -34.53 13.30
CA PHE A 7 6.53 -34.82 11.95
C PHE A 7 5.40 -33.88 11.50
N TRP A 8 4.48 -33.54 12.41
CA TRP A 8 3.40 -32.57 12.16
C TRP A 8 3.94 -31.16 11.95
N ALA A 9 4.87 -30.69 12.79
CA ALA A 9 5.49 -29.37 12.65
C ALA A 9 6.33 -29.25 11.37
N ALA A 10 7.08 -30.30 11.01
CA ALA A 10 7.82 -30.37 9.76
C ALA A 10 6.91 -30.41 8.52
N ARG A 11 5.78 -31.13 8.61
CA ARG A 11 4.81 -31.27 7.52
C ARG A 11 3.99 -30.00 7.27
N GLU A 12 3.60 -29.28 8.33
CA GLU A 12 2.83 -28.02 8.24
C GLU A 12 3.69 -26.82 7.83
N GLY A 13 4.98 -27.04 7.54
CA GLY A 13 5.87 -25.96 7.11
C GLY A 13 6.07 -24.91 8.19
N PHE A 14 5.95 -25.26 9.48
CA PHE A 14 6.51 -24.44 10.54
C PHE A 14 8.04 -24.52 10.44
N GLY A 15 8.58 -23.83 9.43
CA GLY A 15 9.94 -23.36 9.42
C GLY A 15 10.10 -22.38 10.56
N LEU A 16 10.17 -22.90 11.78
CA LEU A 16 11.00 -22.33 12.81
C LEU A 16 12.35 -22.15 12.12
N GLU A 17 12.74 -20.91 11.84
CA GLU A 17 14.09 -20.59 11.39
C GLU A 17 15.02 -21.44 12.24
N SER A 18 15.84 -22.28 11.60
CA SER A 18 16.41 -23.48 12.24
C SER A 18 16.99 -23.23 13.63
N SER A 19 17.52 -22.04 13.93
CA SER A 19 17.95 -21.59 15.26
C SER A 19 16.90 -21.76 16.37
N GLU A 20 15.61 -21.52 16.11
CA GLU A 20 14.56 -21.53 17.13
C GLU A 20 14.10 -22.94 17.52
N ALA A 21 14.08 -23.88 16.56
CA ALA A 21 13.74 -25.28 16.81
C ALA A 21 14.74 -25.96 17.76
N HIS A 22 16.02 -25.54 17.74
CA HIS A 22 17.04 -26.06 18.66
C HIS A 22 16.68 -25.78 20.12
N TYR A 23 16.08 -24.63 20.45
CA TYR A 23 15.75 -24.29 21.84
C TYR A 23 14.62 -25.12 22.44
N VAL A 24 13.79 -25.78 21.62
CA VAL A 24 12.69 -26.63 22.09
C VAL A 24 13.05 -28.10 21.95
N VAL A 25 13.63 -28.49 20.80
CA VAL A 25 13.90 -29.90 20.47
C VAL A 25 15.08 -30.46 21.27
N PHE A 26 16.19 -29.72 21.42
CA PHE A 26 17.36 -30.23 22.16
C PHE A 26 17.07 -30.49 23.64
N PRO A 27 16.42 -29.57 24.39
CA PRO A 27 16.11 -29.82 25.79
C PRO A 27 15.14 -30.98 26.01
N LEU A 28 14.16 -31.16 25.10
CA LEU A 28 13.25 -32.30 25.13
C LEU A 28 13.99 -33.62 24.86
N LEU A 29 14.87 -33.64 23.86
CA LEU A 29 15.67 -34.82 23.52
C LEU A 29 16.63 -35.18 24.65
N ALA A 30 17.29 -34.19 25.25
CA ALA A 30 18.16 -34.36 26.41
C ALA A 30 17.38 -34.91 27.62
N SER A 31 16.20 -34.35 27.91
CA SER A 31 15.31 -34.84 28.97
C SER A 31 14.94 -36.32 28.78
N VAL A 32 14.65 -36.74 27.55
CA VAL A 32 14.33 -38.15 27.24
C VAL A 32 15.54 -39.05 27.44
N ILE A 33 16.72 -38.65 26.94
CA ILE A 33 17.96 -39.42 27.08
C ILE A 33 18.36 -39.55 28.56
N PHE A 34 18.31 -38.46 29.34
CA PHE A 34 18.61 -38.49 30.77
C PHE A 34 17.63 -39.35 31.57
N SER A 35 16.35 -39.39 31.16
CA SER A 35 15.34 -40.25 31.80
C SER A 35 15.58 -41.73 31.52
N LEU A 36 16.15 -42.07 30.36
CA LEU A 36 16.50 -43.44 29.99
C LEU A 36 17.78 -43.92 30.68
N VAL A 37 18.75 -43.03 30.94
CA VAL A 37 20.07 -43.39 31.48
C VAL A 37 20.17 -43.25 33.01
N GLY A 38 19.49 -42.27 33.61
CA GLY A 38 19.70 -41.88 35.03
C GLY A 38 18.80 -42.56 36.07
N GLY A 39 17.87 -43.44 35.66
CA GLY A 39 16.86 -44.00 36.55
C GLY A 39 15.75 -43.02 36.94
N ALA A 40 14.57 -43.54 37.23
CA ALA A 40 13.31 -42.78 37.29
C ALA A 40 13.31 -41.57 38.25
N ARG A 41 14.09 -41.62 39.35
CA ARG A 41 14.15 -40.54 40.35
C ARG A 41 15.07 -39.39 39.94
N PHE A 42 16.19 -39.66 39.28
CA PHE A 42 17.10 -38.63 38.78
C PHE A 42 16.54 -37.97 37.52
N GLY A 43 15.87 -38.76 36.66
CA GLY A 43 15.13 -38.27 35.50
C GLY A 43 13.97 -37.32 35.88
N ALA A 44 13.27 -37.58 36.99
CA ALA A 44 12.18 -36.71 37.45
C ALA A 44 12.68 -35.34 37.94
N PHE A 45 13.80 -35.30 38.66
CA PHE A 45 14.38 -34.04 39.16
C PHE A 45 14.95 -33.17 38.03
N LEU A 46 15.74 -33.77 37.12
CA LEU A 46 16.25 -33.06 35.95
C LEU A 46 15.13 -32.70 34.97
N GLY A 47 14.14 -33.58 34.80
CA GLY A 47 12.94 -33.31 34.03
C GLY A 47 12.22 -32.06 34.54
N ALA A 48 12.03 -31.91 35.84
CA ALA A 48 11.43 -30.68 36.40
C ALA A 48 12.29 -29.43 36.14
N ILE A 49 13.61 -29.53 36.31
CA ILE A 49 14.54 -28.40 36.09
C ILE A 49 14.61 -27.97 34.63
N PHE A 50 14.50 -28.88 33.66
CA PHE A 50 14.61 -28.54 32.24
C PHE A 50 13.24 -28.32 31.57
N VAL A 51 12.21 -29.07 31.93
CA VAL A 51 10.88 -28.96 31.33
C VAL A 51 10.17 -27.69 31.78
N ILE A 52 10.30 -27.28 33.04
CA ILE A 52 9.62 -26.05 33.52
C ILE A 52 10.14 -24.81 32.79
N PRO A 53 11.46 -24.56 32.67
CA PRO A 53 11.97 -23.44 31.87
C PRO A 53 11.62 -23.57 30.40
N VAL A 54 11.63 -24.76 29.79
CA VAL A 54 11.26 -24.94 28.38
C VAL A 54 9.77 -24.69 28.15
N VAL A 55 8.90 -25.09 29.06
CA VAL A 55 7.47 -24.79 29.01
C VAL A 55 7.22 -23.31 29.29
N PHE A 56 7.97 -22.69 30.20
CA PHE A 56 7.84 -21.26 30.50
C PHE A 56 8.41 -20.38 29.39
N LEU A 57 9.55 -20.74 28.80
CA LEU A 57 10.09 -20.12 27.60
C LEU A 57 9.16 -20.36 26.42
N GLY A 58 8.74 -21.60 26.19
CA GLY A 58 7.81 -21.98 25.13
C GLY A 58 6.47 -21.26 25.23
N SER A 59 5.92 -21.09 26.44
CA SER A 59 4.70 -20.31 26.66
C SER A 59 4.94 -18.81 26.52
N ARG A 60 6.09 -18.27 26.96
CA ARG A 60 6.44 -16.86 26.71
C ARG A 60 6.66 -16.56 25.23
N TYR A 61 7.25 -17.50 24.48
CA TYR A 61 7.44 -17.42 23.03
C TYR A 61 6.13 -17.61 22.29
N ALA A 62 5.30 -18.58 22.67
CA ALA A 62 3.96 -18.75 22.09
C ALA A 62 3.06 -17.54 22.39
N PHE A 63 3.17 -16.95 23.60
CA PHE A 63 2.48 -15.73 23.96
C PHE A 63 3.05 -14.52 23.22
N SER A 64 4.37 -14.39 23.06
CA SER A 64 4.95 -13.31 22.25
C SER A 64 4.57 -13.44 20.77
N PHE A 65 4.50 -14.67 20.23
CA PHE A 65 4.06 -14.97 18.86
C PHE A 65 2.56 -14.71 18.67
N SER A 66 1.73 -15.05 19.66
CA SER A 66 0.30 -14.74 19.68
C SER A 66 0.04 -13.24 19.84
N VAL A 67 0.83 -12.53 20.64
CA VAL A 67 0.68 -11.09 20.88
C VAL A 67 1.28 -10.26 19.73
N THR A 68 2.29 -10.77 19.01
CA THR A 68 2.80 -10.18 17.76
C THR A 68 1.99 -10.53 16.52
N SER A 69 0.95 -11.37 16.62
CA SER A 69 -0.03 -11.58 15.53
C SER A 69 -0.94 -10.37 15.27
N SER A 70 -0.68 -9.24 15.95
CA SER A 70 -1.40 -7.98 15.79
C SER A 70 -1.16 -7.37 14.40
N SER A 71 -2.08 -7.67 13.47
CA SER A 71 -2.64 -6.84 12.38
C SER A 71 -1.74 -5.98 11.47
N SER A 72 -0.42 -5.96 11.64
CA SER A 72 0.49 -4.99 11.02
C SER A 72 1.56 -5.61 10.11
N ASP A 73 1.51 -6.93 9.91
CA ASP A 73 2.54 -7.66 9.18
C ASP A 73 2.36 -7.53 7.66
N VAL A 74 3.49 -7.31 6.96
CA VAL A 74 3.57 -7.49 5.51
C VAL A 74 3.69 -8.98 5.24
N ILE A 75 2.77 -9.55 4.48
CA ILE A 75 2.85 -10.96 4.09
C ILE A 75 3.52 -11.07 2.72
N LEU A 76 4.64 -11.80 2.65
CA LEU A 76 5.28 -12.19 1.40
C LEU A 76 4.93 -13.66 1.08
N THR A 77 4.17 -13.88 0.02
CA THR A 77 3.78 -15.22 -0.44
C THR A 77 4.85 -15.84 -1.31
N ARG A 78 4.98 -17.17 -1.29
CA ARG A 78 5.83 -17.91 -2.23
C ARG A 78 5.50 -17.57 -3.69
N PHE A 79 6.51 -17.36 -4.51
CA PHE A 79 6.32 -17.13 -5.94
C PHE A 79 6.01 -18.43 -6.68
N ASN A 80 5.13 -18.38 -7.68
CA ASN A 80 4.61 -19.60 -8.32
C ASN A 80 5.71 -20.52 -8.91
N ARG A 81 6.80 -19.97 -9.44
CA ARG A 81 7.90 -20.74 -10.04
C ARG A 81 9.06 -21.03 -9.08
N ASP A 82 8.93 -20.62 -7.83
CA ASP A 82 9.99 -20.64 -6.84
C ASP A 82 9.72 -21.74 -5.82
N SER A 83 9.76 -23.00 -6.28
CA SER A 83 9.44 -24.17 -5.44
C SER A 83 10.41 -24.36 -4.29
N GLU A 84 11.68 -24.03 -4.52
CA GLU A 84 12.77 -24.01 -3.51
C GLU A 84 12.78 -22.72 -2.69
N GLU A 85 11.93 -21.77 -3.06
CA GLU A 85 11.73 -20.49 -2.40
C GLU A 85 12.99 -19.61 -2.31
N THR A 86 13.93 -19.80 -3.23
CA THR A 86 15.20 -19.06 -3.30
C THR A 86 14.95 -17.59 -3.63
N GLU A 87 14.17 -17.31 -4.68
CA GLU A 87 13.91 -15.92 -5.11
C GLU A 87 13.08 -15.15 -4.07
N THR A 88 12.08 -15.83 -3.49
CA THR A 88 11.20 -15.31 -2.45
C THR A 88 12.02 -14.99 -1.19
N SER A 89 12.94 -15.88 -0.79
CA SER A 89 13.81 -15.66 0.36
C SER A 89 14.77 -14.48 0.13
N VAL A 90 15.43 -14.43 -1.04
CA VAL A 90 16.32 -13.31 -1.39
C VAL A 90 15.55 -11.99 -1.39
N LEU A 91 14.37 -11.93 -2.01
CA LEU A 91 13.57 -10.71 -1.99
C LEU A 91 13.13 -10.33 -0.57
N ARG A 92 12.72 -11.31 0.26
CA ARG A 92 12.37 -11.08 1.67
C ARG A 92 13.52 -10.41 2.40
N GLU A 93 14.72 -10.96 2.25
CA GLU A 93 15.92 -10.45 2.91
C GLU A 93 16.26 -9.03 2.44
N GLN A 94 16.15 -8.75 1.14
CA GLN A 94 16.33 -7.39 0.64
C GLN A 94 15.29 -6.43 1.23
N ILE A 95 13.99 -6.78 1.19
CA ILE A 95 12.94 -5.95 1.77
C ILE A 95 13.20 -5.72 3.26
N TYR A 96 13.52 -6.79 4.00
CA TYR A 96 13.79 -6.74 5.43
C TYR A 96 14.96 -5.82 5.76
N ARG A 97 16.09 -5.96 5.07
CA ARG A 97 17.29 -5.12 5.25
C ARG A 97 17.00 -3.62 5.16
N PHE A 98 16.11 -3.21 4.25
CA PHE A 98 15.74 -1.82 4.07
C PHE A 98 14.58 -1.36 4.99
N LEU A 99 13.72 -2.28 5.44
CA LEU A 99 12.65 -2.01 6.40
C LEU A 99 13.11 -1.97 7.86
N GLU A 100 14.07 -2.81 8.26
CA GLU A 100 14.50 -2.99 9.66
C GLU A 100 15.10 -1.73 10.27
N LYS A 101 15.60 -0.80 9.44
CA LYS A 101 15.99 0.55 9.87
C LYS A 101 14.82 1.43 10.33
N ALA A 102 13.57 1.00 10.14
CA ALA A 102 12.40 1.87 10.28
C ALA A 102 11.46 1.53 11.44
N ASP A 103 11.37 0.27 11.88
CA ASP A 103 10.60 -0.16 13.06
C ASP A 103 10.59 -1.69 13.11
N HIS A 104 10.38 -2.30 14.28
CA HIS A 104 10.34 -3.76 14.51
C HIS A 104 9.24 -4.56 13.75
N LYS A 105 8.71 -4.05 12.63
CA LYS A 105 7.67 -4.68 11.82
C LYS A 105 8.24 -5.82 10.98
N ARG A 106 7.60 -6.99 11.04
CA ARG A 106 8.10 -8.23 10.43
C ARG A 106 7.49 -8.45 9.05
N VAL A 107 8.35 -8.72 8.06
CA VAL A 107 7.91 -9.31 6.79
C VAL A 107 7.73 -10.80 7.03
N ARG A 108 6.47 -11.25 7.11
CA ARG A 108 6.14 -12.66 7.33
C ARG A 108 6.07 -13.39 6.01
N ARG A 109 6.69 -14.56 5.98
CA ARG A 109 6.60 -15.47 4.84
C ARG A 109 5.31 -16.29 4.91
N SER A 110 4.70 -16.54 3.76
CA SER A 110 3.68 -17.58 3.60
C SER A 110 4.07 -18.54 2.48
N TYR A 111 3.93 -19.84 2.74
CA TYR A 111 4.20 -20.91 1.77
C TYR A 111 3.10 -21.06 0.70
N GLN A 112 1.95 -20.43 0.92
CA GLN A 112 0.88 -20.39 -0.06
C GLN A 112 1.32 -19.56 -1.27
N SER A 113 1.20 -20.11 -2.47
CA SER A 113 1.45 -19.36 -3.70
C SER A 113 0.21 -18.56 -4.09
N VAL A 114 0.41 -17.29 -4.43
CA VAL A 114 -0.65 -16.38 -4.86
C VAL A 114 -0.19 -15.62 -6.11
N GLU A 115 -1.09 -15.53 -7.10
CA GLU A 115 -0.76 -15.01 -8.43
C GLU A 115 -1.55 -13.77 -8.86
N SER A 116 -2.47 -13.31 -8.02
CA SER A 116 -3.36 -12.21 -8.37
C SER A 116 -3.78 -11.42 -7.13
N HIS A 117 -4.20 -10.18 -7.36
CA HIS A 117 -4.73 -9.33 -6.29
C HIS A 117 -5.96 -9.96 -5.62
N SER A 118 -6.91 -10.50 -6.39
CA SER A 118 -8.10 -11.14 -5.82
C SER A 118 -7.72 -12.34 -4.96
N SER A 119 -6.90 -13.26 -5.48
CA SER A 119 -6.42 -14.41 -4.72
C SER A 119 -5.65 -14.00 -3.46
N ALA A 120 -4.88 -12.91 -3.50
CA ALA A 120 -4.19 -12.37 -2.33
C ALA A 120 -5.15 -11.85 -1.26
N ARG A 121 -6.23 -11.17 -1.67
CA ARG A 121 -7.24 -10.66 -0.76
C ARG A 121 -8.14 -11.76 -0.21
N ASP A 122 -8.41 -12.81 -0.99
CA ASP A 122 -9.19 -13.97 -0.56
C ASP A 122 -8.39 -14.82 0.44
N ALA A 123 -7.09 -15.04 0.20
CA ALA A 123 -6.22 -15.80 1.09
C ALA A 123 -5.86 -15.04 2.38
N PHE A 124 -5.69 -13.72 2.30
CA PHE A 124 -5.26 -12.88 3.41
C PHE A 124 -6.15 -11.64 3.58
N PRO A 125 -7.43 -11.80 3.96
CA PRO A 125 -8.41 -10.72 4.01
C PRO A 125 -8.05 -9.61 5.01
N ASN A 126 -7.36 -9.99 6.09
CA ASN A 126 -7.00 -9.09 7.18
C ASN A 126 -5.57 -8.53 7.07
N ALA A 127 -4.78 -8.97 6.09
CA ALA A 127 -3.40 -8.52 5.96
C ALA A 127 -3.35 -7.12 5.32
N PRO A 128 -2.70 -6.14 5.98
CA PRO A 128 -2.64 -4.78 5.47
C PRO A 128 -1.96 -4.71 4.11
N ILE A 129 -0.89 -5.50 3.93
CA ILE A 129 -0.14 -5.58 2.68
C ILE A 129 0.22 -7.03 2.41
N VAL A 130 0.00 -7.45 1.17
CA VAL A 130 0.39 -8.78 0.67
C VAL A 130 1.24 -8.59 -0.57
N VAL A 131 2.49 -9.05 -0.50
CA VAL A 131 3.43 -9.13 -1.61
C VAL A 131 3.35 -10.55 -2.16
N TRP A 132 3.19 -10.66 -3.47
CA TRP A 132 3.00 -11.93 -4.15
C TRP A 132 3.71 -11.91 -5.50
N GLY A 133 3.88 -13.06 -6.16
CA GLY A 133 4.65 -13.12 -7.40
C GLY A 133 4.12 -14.12 -8.41
N LYS A 134 4.11 -13.69 -9.68
CA LYS A 134 3.74 -14.52 -10.83
C LYS A 134 4.75 -14.28 -11.95
N ASN A 135 5.45 -15.34 -12.34
CA ASN A 135 6.57 -15.24 -13.28
C ASN A 135 7.61 -14.21 -12.79
N GLU A 136 8.17 -13.40 -13.68
CA GLU A 136 9.17 -12.37 -13.37
C GLU A 136 8.59 -11.07 -12.80
N ARG A 137 7.44 -11.14 -12.11
CA ARG A 137 6.73 -9.97 -11.58
C ARG A 137 6.33 -10.16 -10.14
N VAL A 138 6.57 -9.12 -9.35
CA VAL A 138 6.14 -9.00 -7.97
C VAL A 138 4.95 -8.06 -7.91
N GLY A 139 3.82 -8.57 -7.46
CA GLY A 139 2.62 -7.81 -7.15
C GLY A 139 2.61 -7.39 -5.70
N VAL A 140 2.13 -6.17 -5.45
CA VAL A 140 1.76 -5.70 -4.12
C VAL A 140 0.27 -5.49 -4.11
N SER A 141 -0.39 -6.00 -3.09
CA SER A 141 -1.80 -5.76 -2.82
C SER A 141 -1.94 -5.07 -1.48
N PHE A 142 -2.74 -4.02 -1.47
CA PHE A 142 -3.05 -3.27 -0.26
C PHE A 142 -4.44 -3.69 0.21
N GLN A 143 -4.60 -3.81 1.52
CA GLN A 143 -5.93 -3.75 2.12
C GLN A 143 -6.52 -2.40 1.78
N LYS A 144 -7.84 -2.34 1.62
CA LYS A 144 -8.53 -1.07 1.38
C LYS A 144 -8.26 -0.17 2.58
N SER A 145 -7.25 0.70 2.47
CA SER A 145 -7.09 1.81 3.38
C SER A 145 -8.25 2.76 3.07
N GLU A 146 -9.13 2.93 4.04
CA GLU A 146 -10.13 3.98 4.01
C GLU A 146 -9.42 5.29 4.30
N PHE A 147 -8.59 5.72 3.35
CA PHE A 147 -8.00 7.03 3.46
C PHE A 147 -9.16 8.03 3.48
N PRO A 148 -9.33 8.83 4.55
CA PRO A 148 -10.50 9.67 4.73
C PRO A 148 -10.37 10.93 3.88
N PHE A 149 -10.42 10.78 2.55
CA PHE A 149 -10.70 11.88 1.62
C PHE A 149 -12.20 12.22 1.58
N GLU A 150 -13.04 11.58 2.41
CA GLU A 150 -14.49 11.83 2.45
C GLU A 150 -14.85 13.29 2.72
N SER A 151 -13.90 14.10 3.16
CA SER A 151 -14.03 15.54 3.14
C SER A 151 -12.65 16.20 3.16
N VAL A 152 -11.97 16.31 2.02
CA VAL A 152 -11.26 17.59 1.81
C VAL A 152 -12.41 18.60 1.69
N PRO A 153 -12.64 19.50 2.67
CA PRO A 153 -13.63 20.54 2.52
C PRO A 153 -13.09 21.49 1.46
N VAL A 154 -13.30 21.10 0.22
CA VAL A 154 -13.01 21.91 -0.93
C VAL A 154 -13.90 23.15 -0.75
N PHE A 155 -13.29 24.30 -0.45
CA PHE A 155 -13.95 25.61 -0.29
C PHE A 155 -14.53 26.16 -1.61
N LEU A 156 -14.89 25.25 -2.51
CA LEU A 156 -15.70 25.55 -3.66
C LEU A 156 -17.14 25.31 -3.23
N GLY A 157 -17.97 26.36 -3.27
CA GLY A 157 -19.31 26.37 -2.68
C GLY A 157 -20.09 25.06 -2.81
N LYS A 158 -20.80 24.65 -1.74
CA LYS A 158 -21.59 23.42 -1.46
C LYS A 158 -21.43 22.17 -2.36
N GLN A 159 -21.42 22.29 -3.69
CA GLN A 159 -21.38 21.21 -4.66
C GLN A 159 -19.99 20.60 -4.90
N ALA A 160 -18.91 21.38 -4.84
CA ALA A 160 -17.57 20.83 -5.08
C ALA A 160 -16.93 20.18 -3.84
N ARG A 161 -17.58 20.29 -2.67
CA ARG A 161 -17.40 19.41 -1.50
C ARG A 161 -17.68 17.92 -1.78
N THR A 162 -18.20 17.59 -2.96
CA THR A 162 -18.57 16.21 -3.34
C THR A 162 -17.61 15.57 -4.33
N LEU A 163 -16.58 16.29 -4.78
CA LEU A 163 -15.52 15.73 -5.63
C LEU A 163 -14.73 14.70 -4.84
N GLN A 164 -14.45 13.56 -5.47
CA GLN A 164 -13.74 12.46 -4.82
C GLN A 164 -12.35 12.29 -5.44
N VAL A 165 -11.35 12.24 -4.57
CA VAL A 165 -9.97 11.86 -4.92
C VAL A 165 -9.89 10.34 -4.83
N ILE A 166 -9.15 9.71 -5.74
CA ILE A 166 -8.80 8.30 -5.63
C ILE A 166 -7.54 8.27 -4.76
N SER A 167 -7.68 7.82 -3.52
CA SER A 167 -6.60 7.82 -2.52
C SER A 167 -5.81 6.51 -2.48
N THR A 168 -6.47 5.42 -2.89
CA THR A 168 -5.91 4.09 -2.91
C THR A 168 -6.09 3.46 -4.28
N ILE A 169 -5.07 2.72 -4.70
CA ILE A 169 -5.20 1.70 -5.74
C ILE A 169 -5.08 0.34 -5.04
N PRO A 170 -5.80 -0.70 -5.51
CA PRO A 170 -5.79 -2.01 -4.86
C PRO A 170 -4.41 -2.67 -4.83
N GLY A 171 -3.54 -2.30 -5.77
CA GLY A 171 -2.21 -2.87 -5.89
C GLY A 171 -1.51 -2.41 -7.15
N PHE A 172 -0.26 -2.84 -7.29
CA PHE A 172 0.54 -2.66 -8.50
C PHE A 172 1.47 -3.86 -8.69
N GLN A 173 2.14 -3.91 -9.85
CA GLN A 173 3.22 -4.85 -10.12
C GLN A 173 4.48 -4.11 -10.52
N VAL A 174 5.61 -4.69 -10.12
CA VAL A 174 6.95 -4.37 -10.61
C VAL A 174 7.59 -5.65 -11.14
N SER A 175 8.62 -5.53 -11.98
CA SER A 175 9.39 -6.70 -12.37
C SER A 175 10.23 -7.15 -11.17
N LEU A 176 10.41 -8.46 -11.03
CA LEU A 176 11.26 -9.04 -9.98
C LEU A 176 12.73 -8.68 -10.22
N GLN A 177 13.17 -8.71 -11.48
CA GLN A 177 14.56 -8.44 -11.84
C GLN A 177 14.77 -6.95 -12.17
N PRO A 178 15.82 -6.31 -11.63
CA PRO A 178 16.82 -6.86 -10.71
C PRO A 178 16.33 -6.91 -9.25
N VAL A 179 16.55 -8.05 -8.57
CA VAL A 179 15.96 -8.35 -7.25
C VAL A 179 16.32 -7.33 -6.18
N ASN A 180 17.56 -6.83 -6.17
CA ASN A 180 18.02 -5.87 -5.16
C ASN A 180 17.25 -4.55 -5.23
N GLN A 181 17.15 -3.94 -6.42
CA GLN A 181 16.41 -2.71 -6.63
C GLN A 181 14.90 -2.92 -6.40
N THR A 182 14.39 -4.12 -6.70
CA THR A 182 12.99 -4.47 -6.43
C THR A 182 12.73 -4.52 -4.94
N GLY A 183 13.60 -5.19 -4.17
CA GLY A 183 13.51 -5.25 -2.72
C GLY A 183 13.62 -3.88 -2.07
N GLU A 184 14.58 -3.06 -2.51
CA GLU A 184 14.78 -1.68 -2.04
C GLU A 184 13.54 -0.80 -2.32
N PHE A 185 13.03 -0.83 -3.55
CA PHE A 185 11.81 -0.09 -3.92
C PHE A 185 10.62 -0.53 -3.09
N LEU A 186 10.40 -1.84 -2.98
CA LEU A 186 9.30 -2.37 -2.20
C LEU A 186 9.44 -1.96 -0.73
N ALA A 187 10.62 -2.04 -0.13
CA ALA A 187 10.82 -1.61 1.25
C ALA A 187 10.42 -0.14 1.47
N HIS A 188 10.82 0.77 0.58
CA HIS A 188 10.43 2.18 0.68
C HIS A 188 8.92 2.38 0.56
N ILE A 189 8.26 1.70 -0.39
CA ILE A 189 6.80 1.79 -0.53
C ILE A 189 6.09 1.19 0.68
N LEU A 190 6.52 0.02 1.15
CA LEU A 190 5.95 -0.66 2.30
C LEU A 190 6.12 0.18 3.56
N LYS A 191 7.29 0.81 3.77
CA LYS A 191 7.53 1.76 4.87
C LYS A 191 6.50 2.90 4.83
N ALA A 192 6.32 3.55 3.68
CA ALA A 192 5.36 4.63 3.54
C ALA A 192 3.92 4.18 3.87
N GLU A 193 3.47 3.04 3.35
CA GLU A 193 2.11 2.53 3.59
C GLU A 193 1.90 2.04 5.03
N LEU A 194 2.91 1.42 5.64
CA LEU A 194 2.86 0.99 7.05
C LEU A 194 2.83 2.17 8.01
N LEU A 195 3.54 3.26 7.70
CA LEU A 195 3.46 4.52 8.45
C LEU A 195 2.09 5.17 8.26
N GLU A 196 1.56 5.19 7.03
CA GLU A 196 0.23 5.72 6.72
C GLU A 196 -0.88 5.01 7.51
N GLN A 197 -0.78 3.69 7.68
CA GLN A 197 -1.76 2.89 8.43
C GLN A 197 -1.60 2.96 9.95
N ALA A 198 -0.38 3.12 10.45
CA ALA A 198 -0.11 3.14 11.88
C ALA A 198 -0.71 4.38 12.59
N THR A 199 -0.97 5.45 11.85
CA THR A 199 -1.43 6.71 12.44
C THR A 199 -2.67 7.21 11.73
N PRO A 200 -3.87 6.83 12.20
CA PRO A 200 -5.14 7.34 11.67
C PRO A 200 -5.21 8.88 11.74
N ASP A 201 -4.55 9.48 12.74
CA ASP A 201 -4.50 10.92 13.01
C ASP A 201 -3.21 11.60 12.52
N TRP A 202 -2.64 11.16 11.40
CA TRP A 202 -1.45 11.77 10.77
C TRP A 202 -1.58 13.29 10.52
N ARG A 203 -2.79 13.85 10.64
CA ARG A 203 -3.07 15.29 10.62
C ARG A 203 -2.26 16.09 11.66
N ASN A 204 -1.76 15.44 12.72
CA ASN A 204 -1.12 16.10 13.87
C ASN A 204 0.40 15.89 14.00
N SER A 205 1.02 14.96 13.25
CA SER A 205 2.47 14.67 13.37
C SER A 205 3.24 15.04 12.09
N GLY A 206 3.80 16.25 12.04
CA GLY A 206 4.61 16.72 10.92
C GLY A 206 5.82 15.81 10.60
N GLU A 207 6.45 15.25 11.63
CA GLU A 207 7.60 14.34 11.49
C GLU A 207 7.25 13.04 10.76
N GLN A 208 6.05 12.52 10.97
CA GLN A 208 5.62 11.28 10.32
C GLN A 208 5.28 11.49 8.85
N LEU A 209 4.62 12.60 8.53
CA LEU A 209 4.40 13.00 7.13
C LEU A 209 5.73 13.15 6.39
N GLN A 210 6.70 13.81 7.00
CA GLN A 210 8.05 13.93 6.44
C GLN A 210 8.70 12.56 6.21
N SER A 211 8.56 11.62 7.16
CA SER A 211 9.08 10.25 7.03
C SER A 211 8.40 9.46 5.90
N ILE A 212 7.10 9.66 5.69
CA ILE A 212 6.35 9.08 4.56
C ILE A 212 6.85 9.67 3.24
N GLU A 213 6.97 11.00 3.17
CA GLU A 213 7.46 11.69 1.97
C GLU A 213 8.89 11.26 1.60
N GLU A 214 9.79 11.19 2.57
CA GLU A 214 11.17 10.73 2.37
C GLU A 214 11.21 9.31 1.81
N ALA A 215 10.39 8.40 2.36
CA ALA A 215 10.30 7.04 1.86
C ALA A 215 9.78 7.00 0.41
N LEU A 216 8.73 7.77 0.09
CA LEU A 216 8.20 7.85 -1.28
C LEU A 216 9.20 8.47 -2.27
N LEU A 217 9.91 9.53 -1.86
CA LEU A 217 10.93 10.18 -2.68
C LEU A 217 12.09 9.22 -2.96
N SER A 218 12.56 8.51 -1.94
CA SER A 218 13.62 7.49 -2.05
C SER A 218 13.19 6.38 -3.01
N GLY A 219 11.99 5.84 -2.86
CA GLY A 219 11.44 4.84 -3.79
C GLY A 219 11.32 5.37 -5.23
N SER A 220 10.98 6.64 -5.42
CA SER A 220 10.88 7.26 -6.76
C SER A 220 12.24 7.52 -7.44
N ALA A 221 13.32 7.56 -6.65
CA ALA A 221 14.66 7.82 -7.14
C ALA A 221 15.33 6.56 -7.70
N ILE A 222 14.88 5.37 -7.30
CA ILE A 222 15.43 4.08 -7.76
C ILE A 222 15.30 3.97 -9.27
N ARG A 223 16.44 3.82 -9.94
CA ARG A 223 16.54 3.64 -11.40
C ARG A 223 16.80 2.17 -11.69
N ALA A 224 15.74 1.43 -11.97
CA ALA A 224 15.82 0.04 -12.40
C ALA A 224 15.32 -0.12 -13.85
N LEU A 225 15.90 -1.07 -14.59
CA LEU A 225 15.51 -1.40 -15.97
C LEU A 225 14.26 -2.30 -16.00
N TRP A 226 13.19 -1.88 -15.33
CA TRP A 226 11.92 -2.61 -15.35
C TRP A 226 11.15 -2.39 -16.64
N THR A 227 10.35 -3.39 -17.02
CA THR A 227 9.51 -3.34 -18.23
C THR A 227 8.42 -2.25 -18.19
N SER A 228 8.17 -1.66 -17.01
CA SER A 228 7.20 -0.59 -16.83
C SER A 228 7.69 0.46 -15.85
N ASN A 229 7.36 1.72 -16.15
CA ASN A 229 7.67 2.88 -15.31
C ASN A 229 6.64 3.12 -14.20
N GLY A 230 5.78 2.14 -13.90
CA GLY A 230 4.81 2.20 -12.81
C GLY A 230 5.44 2.54 -11.45
N HIS A 231 6.64 2.03 -11.21
CA HIS A 231 7.42 2.29 -10.00
C HIS A 231 7.81 3.77 -9.81
N LEU A 232 8.06 4.51 -10.89
CA LEU A 232 8.34 5.95 -10.81
C LEU A 232 7.05 6.73 -10.62
N ALA A 233 5.95 6.27 -11.23
CA ALA A 233 4.67 6.96 -11.20
C ALA A 233 3.95 6.83 -9.86
N TYR A 234 4.00 5.66 -9.22
CA TYR A 234 3.25 5.38 -8.00
C TYR A 234 3.63 6.29 -6.81
N PRO A 235 4.92 6.42 -6.42
CA PRO A 235 5.28 7.30 -5.33
C PRO A 235 4.96 8.77 -5.65
N LEU A 236 5.18 9.22 -6.89
CA LEU A 236 4.82 10.59 -7.29
C LEU A 236 3.30 10.85 -7.20
N TRP A 237 2.48 9.85 -7.54
CA TRP A 237 1.03 9.94 -7.34
C TRP A 237 0.66 10.03 -5.86
N LYS A 238 1.28 9.23 -4.98
CA LYS A 238 1.07 9.29 -3.53
C LYS A 238 1.53 10.64 -2.94
N LEU A 239 2.70 11.16 -3.33
CA LEU A 239 3.15 12.51 -2.96
C LEU A 239 2.15 13.59 -3.40
N GLY A 240 1.57 13.44 -4.59
CA GLY A 240 0.49 14.33 -5.04
C GLY A 240 -0.79 14.23 -4.20
N ASN A 241 -1.09 13.05 -3.65
CA ASN A 241 -2.20 12.88 -2.70
C ASN A 241 -1.88 13.56 -1.36
N ILE A 242 -0.65 13.42 -0.83
CA ILE A 242 -0.19 14.07 0.40
C ILE A 242 -0.30 15.60 0.29
N ALA A 243 0.25 16.21 -0.77
CA ALA A 243 0.11 17.65 -0.98
C ALA A 243 -1.36 18.09 -1.08
N LEU A 244 -2.22 17.31 -1.74
CA LEU A 244 -3.66 17.61 -1.82
C LEU A 244 -4.37 17.51 -0.45
N LEU A 245 -3.86 16.69 0.45
CA LEU A 245 -4.36 16.56 1.81
C LEU A 245 -3.94 17.73 2.68
N ASP A 246 -2.67 18.14 2.59
CA ASP A 246 -2.18 19.32 3.32
C ASP A 246 -2.92 20.59 2.91
N PHE A 247 -3.26 20.72 1.62
CA PHE A 247 -4.18 21.76 1.15
C PHE A 247 -5.53 21.75 1.92
N GLY A 248 -6.10 20.57 2.13
CA GLY A 248 -7.37 20.40 2.84
C GLY A 248 -7.28 20.72 4.34
N ARG A 249 -6.12 20.48 4.95
CA ARG A 249 -5.86 20.65 6.38
C ARG A 249 -5.52 22.09 6.75
N LEU A 250 -4.57 22.70 6.04
CA LEU A 250 -4.01 23.99 6.40
C LEU A 250 -4.89 25.18 6.00
N GLY A 251 -5.95 24.93 5.22
CA GLY A 251 -6.90 25.98 4.81
C GLY A 251 -6.29 27.08 3.92
N MET A 252 -5.01 26.97 3.54
CA MET A 252 -4.28 27.96 2.76
C MET A 252 -3.63 27.36 1.50
N PRO A 253 -3.86 27.93 0.30
CA PRO A 253 -4.69 27.15 -0.60
C PRO A 253 -4.16 27.09 -2.05
N HIS A 254 -2.94 27.55 -2.33
CA HIS A 254 -2.37 27.56 -3.69
C HIS A 254 -1.09 26.76 -3.85
N GLY A 255 -0.09 26.95 -2.96
CA GLY A 255 1.20 26.25 -3.05
C GLY A 255 1.03 24.74 -3.11
N GLU A 256 0.27 24.18 -2.18
CA GLU A 256 -0.02 22.74 -2.12
C GLU A 256 -0.77 22.20 -3.34
N LEU A 257 -1.70 22.98 -3.91
CA LEU A 257 -2.36 22.59 -5.15
C LEU A 257 -1.40 22.60 -6.35
N VAL A 258 -0.45 23.53 -6.38
CA VAL A 258 0.60 23.58 -7.40
C VAL A 258 1.54 22.39 -7.23
N CYS A 259 1.96 22.07 -6.00
CA CYS A 259 2.76 20.89 -5.68
C CYS A 259 2.04 19.61 -6.13
N ALA A 260 0.78 19.41 -5.72
CA ALA A 260 -0.03 18.27 -6.14
C ALA A 260 -0.13 18.17 -7.67
N ASN A 261 -0.43 19.29 -8.36
CA ASN A 261 -0.51 19.30 -9.81
C ASN A 261 0.83 18.95 -10.49
N ARG A 262 1.95 19.43 -9.95
CA ARG A 262 3.30 19.10 -10.44
C ARG A 262 3.58 17.61 -10.26
N GLN A 263 3.29 17.05 -9.10
CA GLN A 263 3.48 15.63 -8.81
C GLN A 263 2.63 14.74 -9.72
N TYR A 264 1.35 15.04 -9.91
CA TYR A 264 0.52 14.27 -10.86
C TYR A 264 0.97 14.43 -12.31
N SER A 265 1.50 15.60 -12.70
CA SER A 265 2.06 15.80 -14.03
C SER A 265 3.33 14.97 -14.23
N ALA A 266 4.21 14.95 -13.24
CA ALA A 266 5.40 14.11 -13.23
C ALA A 266 5.01 12.63 -13.29
N ALA A 267 4.09 12.16 -12.44
CA ALA A 267 3.58 10.80 -12.46
C ALA A 267 2.99 10.40 -13.81
N ALA A 268 2.15 11.26 -14.41
CA ALA A 268 1.55 11.01 -15.72
C ALA A 268 2.60 10.90 -16.83
N SER A 269 3.70 11.66 -16.75
CA SER A 269 4.79 11.62 -17.73
C SER A 269 5.60 10.32 -17.69
N LYS A 270 5.54 9.57 -16.59
CA LYS A 270 6.27 8.31 -16.45
C LYS A 270 5.54 7.14 -17.10
N LEU A 271 4.21 7.16 -17.15
CA LEU A 271 3.41 6.02 -17.61
C LEU A 271 3.17 6.03 -19.13
N GLN A 272 3.48 4.90 -19.78
CA GLN A 272 3.05 4.64 -21.15
C GLN A 272 1.54 4.37 -21.20
N PRO A 273 0.89 4.47 -22.39
CA PRO A 273 -0.55 4.29 -22.48
C PRO A 273 -1.12 2.96 -21.99
N LYS A 274 -0.30 1.89 -22.00
CA LYS A 274 -0.65 0.54 -21.56
C LYS A 274 -0.22 0.23 -20.12
N ASP A 275 0.60 1.09 -19.50
CA ASP A 275 1.09 0.88 -18.15
C ASP A 275 -0.01 1.12 -17.11
N ASN A 276 -0.11 0.19 -16.15
CA ASN A 276 -0.98 0.22 -14.95
C ASN A 276 -2.23 1.12 -15.11
N PRO A 277 -3.25 0.68 -15.89
CA PRO A 277 -4.44 1.48 -16.16
C PRO A 277 -5.14 2.02 -14.91
N PRO A 278 -5.25 1.26 -13.79
CA PRO A 278 -5.78 1.77 -12.53
C PRO A 278 -5.03 3.01 -12.00
N LEU A 279 -3.71 2.93 -11.87
CA LEU A 279 -2.88 4.05 -11.41
C LEU A 279 -2.99 5.25 -12.36
N ARG A 280 -2.97 4.99 -13.67
CA ARG A 280 -3.09 6.04 -14.68
C ARG A 280 -4.43 6.77 -14.61
N ALA A 281 -5.54 6.03 -14.42
CA ALA A 281 -6.86 6.61 -14.22
C ALA A 281 -6.93 7.42 -12.91
N ALA A 282 -6.32 6.93 -11.83
CA ALA A 282 -6.22 7.65 -10.55
C ALA A 282 -5.46 8.97 -10.69
N ILE A 283 -4.30 8.97 -11.35
CA ILE A 283 -3.50 10.17 -11.63
C ILE A 283 -4.33 11.21 -12.40
N PHE A 284 -5.00 10.81 -13.49
CA PHE A 284 -5.79 11.75 -14.28
C PHE A 284 -7.02 12.27 -13.54
N ASN A 285 -7.70 11.43 -12.75
CA ASN A 285 -8.81 11.86 -11.90
C ASN A 285 -8.35 12.91 -10.87
N ASN A 286 -7.29 12.62 -10.13
CA ASN A 286 -6.83 13.50 -9.06
C ASN A 286 -6.27 14.80 -9.62
N LYS A 287 -5.52 14.74 -10.73
CA LYS A 287 -5.09 15.94 -11.46
C LYS A 287 -6.26 16.79 -11.96
N ALA A 288 -7.35 16.16 -12.40
CA ALA A 288 -8.56 16.88 -12.81
C ALA A 288 -9.21 17.60 -11.64
N VAL A 289 -9.28 16.95 -10.47
CA VAL A 289 -9.74 17.57 -9.22
C VAL A 289 -8.88 18.79 -8.91
N VAL A 290 -7.55 18.65 -8.87
CA VAL A 290 -6.63 19.77 -8.59
C VAL A 290 -6.75 20.89 -9.63
N SER A 291 -6.86 20.57 -10.91
CA SER A 291 -7.03 21.57 -11.97
C SER A 291 -8.31 22.38 -11.78
N LEU A 292 -9.40 21.72 -11.34
CA LEU A 292 -10.65 22.37 -11.02
C LEU A 292 -10.49 23.26 -9.77
N LEU A 293 -9.89 22.74 -8.70
CA LEU A 293 -9.58 23.49 -7.48
C LEU A 293 -8.81 24.77 -7.81
N LEU A 294 -7.70 24.65 -8.53
CA LEU A 294 -6.89 25.79 -8.99
C LEU A 294 -7.71 26.81 -9.78
N ALA A 295 -8.59 26.36 -10.68
CA ALA A 295 -9.40 27.24 -11.54
C ALA A 295 -10.43 28.06 -10.74
N THR A 296 -10.90 27.50 -9.64
CA THR A 296 -12.03 28.04 -8.87
C THR A 296 -11.63 28.65 -7.53
N ASN A 297 -10.39 28.43 -7.09
CA ASN A 297 -9.83 29.02 -5.90
C ASN A 297 -9.13 30.36 -6.23
N GLY A 298 -9.42 31.39 -5.45
CA GLY A 298 -8.87 32.75 -5.60
C GLY A 298 -9.55 33.64 -6.66
N GLN A 299 -9.12 34.91 -6.71
CA GLN A 299 -9.57 35.90 -7.69
C GLN A 299 -8.86 35.69 -9.04
N ARG A 300 -9.22 34.62 -9.75
CA ARG A 300 -8.74 34.40 -11.13
C ARG A 300 -9.61 35.09 -12.16
N SER A 301 -8.99 35.46 -13.28
CA SER A 301 -9.72 35.98 -14.42
C SER A 301 -10.73 34.94 -14.95
N ASP A 302 -11.81 35.44 -15.55
CA ASP A 302 -12.88 34.61 -16.10
C ASP A 302 -12.37 33.67 -17.22
N VAL A 303 -11.31 34.09 -17.92
CA VAL A 303 -10.61 33.32 -18.96
C VAL A 303 -9.84 32.14 -18.35
N GLU A 304 -9.03 32.38 -17.33
CA GLU A 304 -8.26 31.32 -16.65
C GLU A 304 -9.16 30.28 -16.00
N ARG A 305 -10.25 30.74 -15.37
CA ARG A 305 -11.26 29.86 -14.78
C ARG A 305 -11.84 28.91 -15.83
N ARG A 306 -12.21 29.42 -17.02
CA ARG A 306 -12.73 28.59 -18.12
C ARG A 306 -11.68 27.61 -18.64
N LYS A 307 -10.43 28.05 -18.80
CA LYS A 307 -9.32 27.19 -19.22
C LYS A 307 -9.10 26.04 -18.23
N GLY A 308 -9.11 26.31 -16.93
CA GLY A 308 -8.96 25.31 -15.89
C GLY A 308 -10.13 24.32 -15.83
N ILE A 309 -11.38 24.79 -15.95
CA ILE A 309 -12.57 23.92 -16.03
C ILE A 309 -12.51 23.02 -17.27
N ARG A 310 -12.10 23.54 -18.44
CA ARG A 310 -11.92 22.76 -19.67
C ARG A 310 -10.85 21.69 -19.48
N THR A 311 -9.72 22.06 -18.90
CA THR A 311 -8.60 21.14 -18.59
C THR A 311 -9.07 20.01 -17.68
N ALA A 312 -9.77 20.33 -16.59
CA ALA A 312 -10.35 19.33 -15.69
C ALA A 312 -11.31 18.37 -16.41
N ARG A 313 -12.17 18.90 -17.31
CA ARG A 313 -13.08 18.07 -18.11
C ARG A 313 -12.34 17.08 -19.01
N GLU A 314 -11.31 17.54 -19.70
CA GLU A 314 -10.49 16.69 -20.59
C GLU A 314 -9.76 15.60 -19.80
N LEU A 315 -9.22 15.94 -18.62
CA LEU A 315 -8.56 14.99 -17.73
C LEU A 315 -9.53 13.95 -17.16
N PHE A 316 -10.73 14.35 -16.71
CA PHE A 316 -11.74 13.38 -16.26
C PHE A 316 -12.20 12.45 -17.39
N LYS A 317 -12.39 12.96 -18.62
CA LYS A 317 -12.71 12.12 -19.79
C LYS A 317 -11.60 11.11 -20.08
N LYS A 318 -10.33 11.53 -19.97
CA LYS A 318 -9.17 10.64 -20.10
C LYS A 318 -9.18 9.55 -19.02
N ALA A 319 -9.45 9.92 -17.76
CA ALA A 319 -9.56 8.97 -16.66
C ALA A 319 -10.68 7.95 -16.89
N ASP A 320 -11.84 8.39 -17.38
CA ASP A 320 -13.02 7.55 -17.65
C ASP A 320 -12.71 6.52 -18.74
N ALA A 321 -12.18 6.99 -19.87
CA ALA A 321 -11.78 6.13 -21.00
C ALA A 321 -10.71 5.09 -20.62
N ILE A 322 -9.83 5.40 -19.67
CA ILE A 322 -8.84 4.43 -19.15
C ILE A 322 -9.52 3.43 -18.21
N SER A 323 -10.39 3.91 -17.31
CA SER A 323 -11.08 3.07 -16.31
C SER A 323 -12.05 2.04 -16.93
N GLU A 324 -12.56 2.31 -18.13
CA GLU A 324 -13.46 1.41 -18.84
C GLU A 324 -12.77 0.20 -19.49
N LYS A 325 -11.45 0.30 -19.75
CA LYS A 325 -10.68 -0.81 -20.33
C LYS A 325 -10.66 -2.00 -19.37
N LYS A 326 -10.85 -3.21 -19.90
CA LYS A 326 -10.71 -4.44 -19.10
C LYS A 326 -9.28 -4.46 -18.51
N SER A 327 -9.20 -4.46 -17.19
CA SER A 327 -7.95 -4.57 -16.44
C SER A 327 -8.05 -5.79 -15.54
N ALA A 328 -7.01 -6.63 -15.53
CA ALA A 328 -6.89 -7.76 -14.63
C ALA A 328 -6.72 -7.35 -13.14
N TRP A 329 -6.54 -6.06 -12.87
CA TRP A 329 -5.97 -5.53 -11.62
C TRP A 329 -6.96 -4.93 -10.62
N THR A 330 -8.23 -4.82 -10.97
CA THR A 330 -9.17 -4.02 -10.16
C THR A 330 -10.55 -4.63 -10.13
N PRO A 331 -11.26 -4.50 -8.99
CA PRO A 331 -12.70 -4.35 -9.01
C PRO A 331 -12.99 -3.07 -9.80
N LYS A 332 -13.18 -3.21 -11.12
CA LYS A 332 -13.46 -2.15 -12.12
C LYS A 332 -14.45 -1.09 -11.61
N ARG A 333 -15.28 -1.46 -10.64
CA ARG A 333 -16.36 -0.67 -10.06
C ARG A 333 -15.89 0.56 -9.27
N TYR A 334 -14.83 0.53 -8.46
CA TYR A 334 -14.52 1.68 -7.58
C TYR A 334 -13.99 2.90 -8.34
N ILE A 335 -12.85 2.77 -9.04
CA ILE A 335 -12.23 3.88 -9.80
C ILE A 335 -13.22 4.45 -10.82
N THR A 336 -13.89 3.59 -11.60
CA THR A 336 -14.90 4.00 -12.58
C THR A 336 -16.07 4.75 -11.91
N LYS A 337 -16.55 4.28 -10.75
CA LYS A 337 -17.63 4.96 -10.00
C LYS A 337 -17.22 6.36 -9.56
N VAL A 338 -16.00 6.51 -9.03
CA VAL A 338 -15.44 7.81 -8.60
C VAL A 338 -15.30 8.76 -9.79
N VAL A 339 -14.67 8.31 -10.88
CA VAL A 339 -14.47 9.14 -12.09
C VAL A 339 -15.81 9.59 -12.69
N ARG A 340 -16.77 8.67 -12.85
CA ARG A 340 -18.11 9.00 -13.39
C ARG A 340 -18.90 9.92 -12.47
N ARG A 341 -18.75 9.78 -11.14
CA ARG A 341 -19.33 10.72 -10.18
C ARG A 341 -18.77 12.13 -10.39
N ASN A 342 -17.45 12.26 -10.46
CA ASN A 342 -16.79 13.55 -10.67
C ASN A 342 -17.17 14.19 -12.01
N LEU A 343 -17.27 13.40 -13.09
CA LEU A 343 -17.75 13.87 -14.39
C LEU A 343 -19.17 14.43 -14.32
N ARG A 344 -20.09 13.77 -13.59
CA ARG A 344 -21.46 14.26 -13.39
C ARG A 344 -21.49 15.57 -12.61
N ILE A 345 -20.71 15.67 -11.54
CA ILE A 345 -20.57 16.90 -10.74
C ILE A 345 -20.07 18.05 -11.63
N LEU A 346 -19.04 17.81 -12.44
CA LEU A 346 -18.51 18.83 -13.35
C LEU A 346 -19.54 19.29 -14.39
N LYS A 347 -20.31 18.37 -14.97
CA LYS A 347 -21.41 18.72 -15.91
C LYS A 347 -22.41 19.65 -15.23
N ASN A 348 -22.83 19.34 -14.00
CA ASN A 348 -23.78 20.15 -13.23
C ASN A 348 -23.21 21.54 -12.92
N LEU A 349 -21.96 21.63 -12.48
CA LEU A 349 -21.27 22.91 -12.21
C LEU A 349 -21.23 23.80 -13.47
N THR A 350 -20.88 23.23 -14.62
CA THR A 350 -20.84 24.00 -15.87
C THR A 350 -22.22 24.47 -16.34
N SER A 351 -23.26 23.65 -16.17
CA SER A 351 -24.64 24.05 -16.46
C SER A 351 -25.10 25.22 -15.60
N GLN A 352 -24.83 25.17 -14.29
CA GLN A 352 -25.19 26.25 -13.37
C GLN A 352 -24.47 27.56 -13.66
N TYR A 353 -23.18 27.50 -14.00
CA TYR A 353 -22.41 28.68 -14.41
C TYR A 353 -23.02 29.35 -15.64
N HIS A 354 -23.40 28.56 -16.66
CA HIS A 354 -24.08 29.10 -17.85
C HIS A 354 -25.44 29.71 -17.52
N LYS A 355 -26.23 29.11 -16.62
CA LYS A 355 -27.52 29.66 -16.17
C LYS A 355 -27.34 31.00 -15.45
N ARG A 356 -26.38 31.11 -14.51
CA ARG A 356 -26.07 32.36 -13.80
C ARG A 356 -25.61 33.47 -14.74
N LYS A 357 -24.74 33.15 -15.69
CA LYS A 357 -24.25 34.14 -16.67
C LYS A 357 -25.40 34.69 -17.54
N LYS A 358 -26.32 33.83 -17.99
CA LYS A 358 -27.52 34.26 -18.74
C LYS A 358 -28.44 35.14 -17.89
N ALA A 359 -28.60 34.82 -16.60
CA ALA A 359 -29.43 35.61 -15.69
C ALA A 359 -28.82 37.00 -15.40
N ILE A 360 -27.50 37.11 -15.27
CA ILE A 360 -26.82 38.41 -15.09
C ILE A 360 -26.97 39.26 -16.35
N LYS A 361 -26.76 38.69 -17.54
CA LYS A 361 -26.92 39.43 -18.80
C LYS A 361 -28.33 39.99 -18.97
N ARG A 362 -29.36 39.22 -18.61
CA ARG A 362 -30.77 39.68 -18.65
C ARG A 362 -31.13 40.76 -17.62
N LYS A 363 -30.27 41.03 -16.64
CA LYS A 363 -30.47 42.11 -15.66
C LYS A 363 -29.71 43.38 -16.01
N SER A 364 -28.72 43.28 -16.92
CA SER A 364 -27.94 44.42 -17.41
C SER A 364 -28.48 45.00 -18.72
N ASP A 365 -29.24 44.19 -19.45
CA ASP A 365 -30.07 44.58 -20.59
C ASP A 365 -31.45 45.00 -20.04
#